data_AF-A0A8S3ARR8-F1
#
_entry.id   AF-A0A8S3ARR8-F1
#
_cell.length_a   1.000
_cell.length_b   1.000
_cell.length_c   1.000
_cell.angle_alpha   90.00
_cell.angle_beta   90.00
_cell.angle_gamma   90.00
#
_symmetry.space_group_name_H-M   'P 1'
#
loop_
_entity.id
_entity.type
_entity.pdbx_description
1 polymer ?
#
loop_
_entity_poly.entity_id
_entity_poly.type
_entity_poly.pdbx_seq_one_letter_code
_entity_poly.pdbx_strand_id
1 'polypeptide(L)'
;GDAINRAFDSIKSFHGTSQDNSRDWCDRAEIIFDAFNVNDVDRLSRIGIKLEDAAFDWYRDNQRPYGTWMVFRQTFERAFP
;
A
#
# COMPACT_ATOMS: atom_id res chain seq x y z
N GLY A 1 -15.31 6.19 -9.69
CA GLY A 1 -15.52 4.99 -8.88
C GLY A 1 -14.85 3.78 -9.50
N ASP A 2 -15.34 3.32 -10.65
CA ASP A 2 -14.96 1.98 -11.15
C ASP A 2 -13.57 1.87 -11.76
N ALA A 3 -13.06 2.90 -12.43
CA ALA A 3 -11.77 2.83 -13.13
C ALA A 3 -10.58 2.71 -12.16
N ILE A 4 -10.58 3.49 -11.08
CA ILE A 4 -9.55 3.40 -10.04
C ILE A 4 -9.60 2.05 -9.31
N ASN A 5 -10.79 1.53 -9.00
CA ASN A 5 -10.92 0.23 -8.35
C ASN A 5 -10.33 -0.87 -9.24
N ARG A 6 -10.69 -0.90 -10.53
CA ARG A 6 -10.13 -1.86 -11.49
C ARG A 6 -8.61 -1.73 -11.66
N ALA A 7 -8.10 -0.50 -11.73
CA ALA A 7 -6.66 -0.26 -11.82
C ALA A 7 -5.95 -0.79 -10.57
N PHE A 8 -6.46 -0.45 -9.39
CA PHE A 8 -5.89 -0.86 -8.13
C PHE A 8 -6.03 -2.37 -7.88
N ASP A 9 -7.10 -2.99 -8.39
CA ASP A 9 -7.29 -4.45 -8.32
C ASP A 9 -6.27 -5.23 -9.15
N SER A 10 -5.66 -4.60 -10.16
CA SER A 10 -4.57 -5.20 -10.93
C SER A 10 -3.26 -5.33 -10.14
N ILE A 11 -3.13 -4.63 -9.01
CA ILE A 11 -2.00 -4.80 -8.09
C ILE A 11 -2.24 -6.08 -7.30
N LYS A 12 -1.22 -6.96 -7.29
CA LYS A 12 -1.19 -8.17 -6.47
C LYS A 12 -1.18 -7.80 -4.98
N SER A 13 -1.78 -8.64 -4.15
CA SER A 13 -1.62 -8.53 -2.71
C SER A 13 -0.14 -8.64 -2.32
N PHE A 14 0.23 -7.96 -1.24
CA PHE A 14 1.57 -8.01 -0.67
C PHE A 14 1.51 -8.83 0.63
N HIS A 15 2.31 -9.88 0.71
CA HIS A 15 2.27 -10.84 1.82
C HIS A 15 3.33 -10.57 2.88
N GLY A 16 4.38 -9.80 2.54
CA GLY A 16 5.51 -9.54 3.43
C GLY A 16 6.52 -10.69 3.46
N THR A 17 6.63 -11.42 2.37
CA THR A 17 7.59 -12.52 2.21
C THR A 17 8.86 -12.05 1.50
N SER A 18 9.91 -12.88 1.50
CA SER A 18 11.16 -12.58 0.75
C SER A 18 11.00 -12.56 -0.78
N GLN A 19 9.83 -12.94 -1.29
CA GLN A 19 9.51 -12.85 -2.72
C GLN A 19 8.84 -11.51 -3.08
N ASP A 20 8.35 -10.78 -2.08
CA ASP A 20 7.76 -9.47 -2.26
C ASP A 20 8.86 -8.40 -2.28
N ASN A 21 8.67 -7.37 -3.10
CA ASN A 21 9.52 -6.18 -3.12
C ASN A 21 8.65 -4.97 -2.77
N SER A 22 8.84 -4.43 -1.57
CA SER A 22 8.01 -3.34 -1.04
C SER A 22 8.09 -2.07 -1.87
N ARG A 23 9.29 -1.74 -2.37
CA ARG A 23 9.52 -0.56 -3.21
C ARG A 23 8.76 -0.67 -4.53
N ASP A 24 8.96 -1.78 -5.26
CA ASP A 24 8.30 -2.01 -6.54
C ASP A 24 6.77 -2.05 -6.38
N TRP A 25 6.29 -2.60 -5.26
CA TRP A 25 4.87 -2.66 -4.96
C TRP A 25 4.29 -1.27 -4.65
N CYS A 26 4.96 -0.48 -3.81
CA CYS A 26 4.58 0.89 -3.51
C CYS A 26 4.63 1.79 -4.75
N ASP A 27 5.63 1.65 -5.61
CA ASP A 27 5.75 2.42 -6.87
C ASP A 27 4.54 2.16 -7.79
N ARG A 28 4.11 0.90 -7.92
CA ARG A 28 2.92 0.55 -8.71
C ARG A 28 1.64 1.17 -8.15
N ALA A 29 1.50 1.16 -6.82
CA ALA A 29 0.37 1.80 -6.15
C ALA A 29 0.37 3.32 -6.35
N GLU A 30 1.54 3.96 -6.21
CA GLU A 30 1.70 5.40 -6.36
C GLU A 30 1.34 5.90 -7.76
N ILE A 31 1.78 5.19 -8.81
CA ILE A 31 1.42 5.51 -10.20
C ILE A 31 -0.11 5.60 -10.38
N ILE A 32 -0.85 4.65 -9.78
CA ILE A 32 -2.31 4.64 -9.86
C ILE A 32 -2.90 5.78 -9.03
N PHE A 33 -2.42 5.97 -7.80
CA PHE A 33 -2.93 7.02 -6.94
C PHE A 33 -2.73 8.42 -7.53
N ASP A 34 -1.59 8.67 -8.15
CA ASP A 34 -1.30 9.94 -8.80
C ASP A 34 -2.14 10.14 -10.06
N ALA A 35 -2.32 9.09 -10.88
CA ALA A 35 -3.15 9.14 -12.08
C ALA A 35 -4.63 9.47 -11.79
N PHE A 36 -5.12 9.09 -10.60
CA PHE A 36 -6.49 9.35 -10.16
C PHE A 36 -6.62 10.46 -9.11
N ASN A 37 -5.54 11.18 -8.81
CA ASN A 37 -5.48 12.25 -7.80
C ASN A 37 -6.07 11.84 -6.44
N VAL A 38 -5.68 10.66 -5.96
CA VAL A 38 -6.19 10.07 -4.72
C VAL A 38 -5.56 10.76 -3.51
N ASN A 39 -6.38 11.19 -2.55
CA ASN A 39 -5.88 11.78 -1.31
C ASN A 39 -5.28 10.72 -0.37
N ASP A 40 -4.45 11.15 0.59
CA ASP A 40 -3.74 10.23 1.49
C ASP A 40 -4.66 9.30 2.29
N VAL A 41 -5.81 9.79 2.76
CA VAL A 41 -6.77 8.98 3.54
C VAL A 41 -7.27 7.79 2.70
N ASP A 42 -7.64 8.05 1.45
CA ASP A 42 -8.10 7.02 0.52
C ASP A 42 -6.96 6.09 0.09
N ARG A 43 -5.73 6.60 -0.10
CA ARG A 43 -4.54 5.77 -0.41
C ARG A 43 -4.32 4.73 0.69
N LEU A 44 -4.28 5.18 1.95
CA LEU A 44 -4.02 4.33 3.11
C LEU A 44 -5.14 3.31 3.31
N SER A 45 -6.40 3.72 3.17
CA SER A 45 -7.53 2.79 3.26
C SER A 45 -7.47 1.70 2.19
N ARG A 46 -7.09 2.05 0.95
CA ARG A 46 -6.99 1.09 -0.16
C ARG A 46 -5.84 0.12 0.02
N ILE A 47 -4.71 0.60 0.50
CA ILE A 47 -3.51 -0.21 0.68
C ILE A 47 -3.72 -1.28 1.73
N GLY A 48 -4.38 -0.97 2.85
CA GLY A 48 -4.72 -1.97 3.86
C GLY A 48 -5.53 -3.15 3.34
N ILE A 49 -6.30 -2.98 2.24
CA ILE A 49 -7.08 -4.06 1.61
C ILE A 49 -6.19 -5.02 0.81
N LYS A 50 -5.02 -4.56 0.34
CA LYS A 50 -4.08 -5.34 -0.48
C LYS A 50 -2.90 -5.89 0.32
N LEU A 51 -2.94 -5.81 1.65
CA LEU A 51 -1.97 -6.45 2.52
C LEU A 51 -2.54 -7.76 3.04
N GLU A 52 -1.72 -8.81 2.99
CA GLU A 52 -2.06 -10.15 3.46
C GLU A 52 -0.96 -10.65 4.41
N ASP A 53 -1.26 -11.72 5.16
CA ASP A 53 -0.32 -12.42 6.03
C ASP A 53 0.53 -11.50 6.93
N ALA A 54 1.86 -11.64 6.88
CA ALA A 54 2.80 -10.90 7.72
C ALA A 54 2.71 -9.38 7.50
N ALA A 55 2.41 -8.95 6.27
CA ALA A 55 2.22 -7.54 5.98
C ALA A 55 0.91 -6.99 6.55
N PHE A 56 -0.17 -7.78 6.54
CA PHE A 56 -1.42 -7.39 7.18
C PHE A 56 -1.27 -7.31 8.70
N ASP A 57 -0.62 -8.31 9.31
CA ASP A 57 -0.34 -8.31 10.75
C ASP A 57 0.51 -7.10 11.15
N TRP A 58 1.59 -6.83 10.40
CA TRP A 58 2.40 -5.64 10.61
C TRP A 58 1.59 -4.35 10.47
N TYR A 59 0.75 -4.25 9.45
CA TYR A 59 -0.07 -3.06 9.21
C TYR A 59 -1.06 -2.82 10.35
N ARG A 60 -1.73 -3.88 10.83
CA ARG A 60 -2.62 -3.86 11.99
C ARG A 60 -1.89 -3.38 13.24
N ASP A 61 -0.71 -3.91 13.51
CA ASP A 61 0.05 -3.63 14.73
C ASP A 61 0.72 -2.23 14.69
N ASN A 62 0.85 -1.64 13.49
CA ASN A 62 1.41 -0.31 13.26
C ASN A 62 0.35 0.73 12.86
N GLN A 63 -0.93 0.53 13.20
CA GLN A 63 -2.07 1.42 12.90
C GLN A 63 -2.04 2.84 13.51
N ARG A 64 -0.88 3.33 14.00
CA ARG A 64 -0.76 4.77 14.25
C ARG A 64 -0.99 5.50 12.93
N PRO A 65 -1.70 6.65 12.91
CA PRO A 65 -2.11 7.26 11.67
C PRO A 65 -0.85 7.67 10.92
N TYR A 66 -0.51 6.92 9.88
CA TYR A 66 0.38 7.41 8.86
C TYR A 66 -0.28 8.71 8.37
N GLY A 67 0.31 9.85 8.73
CA GLY A 67 -0.30 11.14 8.42
C GLY A 67 -0.41 11.39 6.92
N THR A 68 0.43 10.69 6.14
CA THR A 68 0.50 10.76 4.69
C THR A 68 0.93 9.42 4.10
N TRP A 69 0.66 9.20 2.80
CA TRP A 69 1.17 8.07 2.02
C TRP A 69 2.70 7.96 2.08
N MET A 70 3.40 9.09 2.06
CA MET A 70 4.86 9.13 2.14
C MET A 70 5.38 8.52 3.46
N VAL A 71 4.75 8.84 4.59
CA VAL A 71 5.16 8.30 5.91
C VAL A 71 4.89 6.80 5.98
N PHE A 72 3.75 6.34 5.44
CA PHE A 72 3.46 4.91 5.31
C PHE A 72 4.55 4.22 4.48
N ARG A 73 4.82 4.70 3.26
CA ARG A 73 5.77 4.10 2.32
C ARG A 73 7.16 3.95 2.95
N GLN A 74 7.68 5.00 3.58
CA GLN A 74 8.99 4.96 4.26
C GLN A 74 9.04 3.94 5.40
N THR A 75 7.95 3.80 6.15
CA THR A 75 7.88 2.88 7.29
C THR A 75 7.72 1.43 6.83
N PHE A 76 6.93 1.23 5.78
CA PHE A 76 6.68 -0.05 5.14
C PHE A 76 7.94 -0.61 4.44
N GLU A 77 8.63 0.20 3.64
CA GLU A 77 9.87 -0.21 2.96
C GLU A 77 11.00 -0.55 3.95
N ARG A 78 10.99 0.03 5.15
CA ARG A 78 11.94 -0.34 6.22
C ARG A 78 11.59 -1.66 6.90
N ALA A 79 10.31 -1.99 6.98
CA ALA A 79 9.84 -3.23 7.59
C ALA A 79 9.99 -4.43 6.66
N PHE A 80 9.86 -4.20 5.35
CA PHE A 80 9.93 -5.23 4.31
C PHE A 80 10.96 -4.84 3.23
N PRO A 81 12.27 -4.96 3.49
CA PRO A 81 13.32 -4.55 2.55
C PRO A 81 13.43 -5.44 1.30
#